data_AF-A0A1Y0MRW0-F1
#
_entry.id   AF-A0A1Y0MRW0-F1
#
_cell.length_a   1.000
_cell.length_b   1.000
_cell.length_c   1.000
_cell.angle_alpha   90.00
_cell.angle_beta   90.00
_cell.angle_gamma   90.00
#
_symmetry.space_group_name_H-M   'P 1'
#
loop_
_entity.id
_entity.type
_entity.pdbx_description
1 polymer ?
#
loop_
_entity_poly.entity_id
_entity_poly.type
_entity_poly.pdbx_seq_one_letter_code
_entity_poly.pdbx_strand_id
1 'polypeptide(L)'
;MLRLNINQLGNFIMRKIKYNFTCKAVTLFFLLFSSLYTAKAQENTDNLKLLEPQKISPPSSVLYLNIGSLGTYTSATLNYEHLLWKPTKGVFKSYYANFDVGVFAVIDLISSVNEGLTSTVGIVGLTGNRNGHFEVGMGVSTLFDSQGEVYPVPDVTLGYRYQRESGFMFRTGLGFIQGLYLSFGTSF
;
A
#
# COMPACT_ATOMS: atom_id res chain seq x y z
N MET A 1 -36.32 34.60 -11.98
CA MET A 1 -35.95 33.61 -13.02
C MET A 1 -34.47 33.25 -12.81
N LEU A 2 -34.17 32.13 -12.15
CA LEU A 2 -32.78 31.71 -11.88
C LEU A 2 -32.16 31.07 -13.13
N ARG A 3 -31.19 31.73 -13.76
CA ARG A 3 -30.34 31.12 -14.80
C ARG A 3 -29.28 30.26 -14.10
N LEU A 4 -29.51 28.96 -14.03
CA LEU A 4 -28.47 28.02 -13.60
C LEU A 4 -27.35 27.99 -14.64
N ASN A 5 -26.14 28.30 -14.20
CA ASN A 5 -24.94 28.30 -15.03
C ASN A 5 -24.59 26.85 -15.40
N ILE A 6 -24.56 26.55 -16.71
CA ILE A 6 -24.27 25.23 -17.28
C ILE A 6 -22.96 24.64 -16.72
N ASN A 7 -21.98 25.48 -16.39
CA ASN A 7 -20.70 25.06 -15.81
C ASN A 7 -20.85 24.49 -14.38
N GLN A 8 -21.83 24.96 -13.61
CA GLN A 8 -22.09 24.40 -12.27
C GLN A 8 -22.80 23.05 -12.32
N LEU A 9 -23.66 22.83 -13.32
CA LEU A 9 -24.35 21.55 -13.52
C LEU A 9 -23.36 20.45 -13.94
N GLY A 10 -22.40 20.76 -14.81
CA GLY A 10 -21.33 19.83 -15.21
C GLY A 10 -20.46 19.39 -14.02
N ASN A 11 -20.03 20.34 -13.17
CA ASN A 11 -19.25 20.04 -11.97
C ASN A 11 -20.02 19.18 -10.96
N PHE A 12 -21.33 19.39 -10.82
CA PHE A 12 -22.17 18.58 -9.93
C PHE A 12 -22.34 17.14 -10.42
N ILE A 13 -22.61 16.95 -11.71
CA ILE A 13 -22.75 15.62 -12.32
C ILE A 13 -21.42 14.84 -12.22
N MET A 14 -20.29 15.50 -12.52
CA MET A 14 -18.96 14.91 -12.43
C MET A 14 -18.59 14.47 -11.00
N ARG A 15 -18.91 15.27 -9.98
CA ARG A 15 -18.71 14.89 -8.57
C ARG A 15 -19.54 13.66 -8.19
N LYS A 16 -20.79 13.59 -8.65
CA LYS A 16 -21.69 12.47 -8.36
C LYS A 16 -21.29 11.17 -9.06
N ILE A 17 -20.73 11.25 -10.26
CA ILE A 17 -20.19 10.09 -11.00
C ILE A 17 -18.91 9.56 -10.33
N LYS A 18 -17.97 10.43 -9.96
CA LYS A 18 -16.74 10.04 -9.25
C LYS A 18 -17.05 9.32 -7.94
N TYR A 19 -17.94 9.89 -7.13
CA TYR A 19 -18.28 9.32 -5.82
C TYR A 19 -18.91 7.92 -5.94
N ASN A 20 -19.80 7.73 -6.91
CA ASN A 20 -20.43 6.43 -7.16
C ASN A 20 -19.47 5.38 -7.72
N PHE A 21 -18.49 5.79 -8.55
CA PHE A 21 -17.52 4.86 -9.11
C PHE A 21 -16.50 4.41 -8.06
N THR A 22 -15.94 5.35 -7.28
CA THR A 22 -14.99 5.04 -6.21
C THR A 22 -15.62 4.16 -5.13
N CYS A 23 -16.87 4.45 -4.72
CA CYS A 23 -17.55 3.66 -3.69
C CYS A 23 -17.87 2.24 -4.17
N LYS A 24 -18.29 2.05 -5.43
CA LYS A 24 -18.58 0.72 -5.99
C LYS A 24 -17.33 -0.12 -6.21
N ALA A 25 -16.22 0.50 -6.62
CA ALA A 25 -14.93 -0.18 -6.79
C ALA A 25 -14.38 -0.69 -5.46
N VAL A 26 -14.48 0.11 -4.39
CA VAL A 26 -14.08 -0.30 -3.03
C VAL A 26 -14.93 -1.46 -2.53
N THR A 27 -16.26 -1.40 -2.69
CA THR A 27 -17.14 -2.51 -2.29
C THR A 27 -16.87 -3.79 -3.07
N LEU A 28 -16.65 -3.70 -4.39
CA LEU A 28 -16.33 -4.87 -5.22
C LEU A 28 -14.99 -5.48 -4.83
N PHE A 29 -13.99 -4.66 -4.53
CA PHE A 29 -12.68 -5.13 -4.03
C PHE A 29 -12.83 -5.86 -2.69
N PHE A 30 -13.58 -5.29 -1.73
CA PHE A 30 -13.85 -5.95 -0.45
C PHE A 30 -14.59 -7.29 -0.61
N LEU A 31 -15.57 -7.36 -1.52
CA LEU A 31 -16.32 -8.59 -1.79
C LEU A 31 -15.44 -9.67 -2.43
N LEU A 32 -14.63 -9.32 -3.44
CA LEU A 32 -13.69 -10.25 -4.08
C LEU A 32 -12.61 -10.73 -3.10
N PHE A 33 -12.11 -9.85 -2.25
CA PHE A 33 -11.13 -10.21 -1.23
C PHE A 33 -11.77 -11.17 -0.20
N SER A 34 -12.99 -10.90 0.27
CA SER A 34 -13.66 -11.78 1.24
C SER A 34 -13.92 -13.19 0.70
N SER A 35 -14.30 -13.35 -0.57
CA SER A 35 -14.56 -14.67 -1.16
C SER A 35 -13.29 -15.50 -1.36
N LEU A 36 -12.17 -14.85 -1.69
CA LEU A 36 -10.85 -15.49 -1.76
C LEU A 36 -10.37 -16.01 -0.39
N TYR A 37 -10.70 -15.31 0.70
CA TYR A 37 -10.37 -15.77 2.07
C TYR A 37 -11.18 -17.01 2.46
N THR A 38 -12.48 -17.04 2.15
CA THR A 38 -13.34 -18.17 2.50
C THR A 38 -12.99 -19.44 1.72
N ALA A 39 -12.65 -19.31 0.43
CA ALA A 39 -12.26 -20.47 -0.40
C ALA A 39 -10.99 -21.16 0.12
N LYS A 40 -10.03 -20.39 0.65
CA LYS A 40 -8.77 -20.93 1.18
C LYS A 40 -8.91 -21.54 2.58
N ALA A 41 -9.93 -21.13 3.33
CA ALA A 41 -10.19 -21.67 4.67
C ALA A 41 -10.80 -23.08 4.63
N GLN A 42 -11.54 -23.42 3.57
CA GLN A 42 -12.29 -24.68 3.47
C GLN A 42 -11.43 -25.88 3.00
N GLU A 43 -10.35 -25.66 2.25
CA GLU A 43 -9.53 -26.74 1.68
C GLU A 43 -8.47 -27.31 2.65
N ASN A 44 -8.27 -26.69 3.83
CA ASN A 44 -7.11 -26.96 4.67
C ASN A 44 -7.40 -27.81 5.92
N THR A 45 -8.65 -28.16 6.21
CA THR A 45 -9.01 -28.84 7.47
C THR A 45 -8.64 -30.32 7.52
N ASP A 46 -8.50 -31.01 6.38
CA ASP A 46 -8.34 -32.47 6.37
C ASP A 46 -6.87 -32.94 6.44
N ASN A 47 -5.90 -32.03 6.22
CA ASN A 47 -4.46 -32.32 6.29
C ASN A 47 -3.74 -31.68 7.51
N LEU A 48 -4.47 -31.00 8.39
CA LEU A 48 -3.90 -30.05 9.36
C LEU A 48 -3.27 -30.64 10.64
N LYS A 49 -3.13 -31.97 10.76
CA LYS A 49 -2.64 -32.61 11.99
C LYS A 49 -1.14 -33.01 12.00
N LEU A 50 -0.39 -32.80 10.92
CA LEU A 50 0.98 -33.34 10.81
C LEU A 50 2.08 -32.35 10.35
N LEU A 51 1.77 -31.08 10.15
CA LEU A 51 2.78 -30.07 9.85
C LEU A 51 2.85 -29.10 11.02
N GLU A 52 3.81 -29.32 11.92
CA GLU A 52 4.25 -28.24 12.79
C GLU A 52 4.54 -27.05 11.87
N PRO A 53 3.91 -25.88 12.11
CA PRO A 53 4.11 -24.74 11.25
C PRO A 53 5.58 -24.36 11.33
N GLN A 54 6.31 -24.58 10.23
CA GLN A 54 7.71 -24.18 10.16
C GLN A 54 7.78 -22.70 10.54
N LYS A 55 8.50 -22.43 11.62
CA LYS A 55 8.71 -21.10 12.15
C LYS A 55 9.71 -20.42 11.23
N ILE A 56 9.20 -19.62 10.31
CA ILE A 56 10.02 -18.91 9.32
C ILE A 56 10.64 -17.69 10.02
N SER A 57 11.96 -17.55 9.91
CA SER A 57 12.64 -16.35 10.43
C SER A 57 12.37 -15.18 9.47
N PRO A 58 11.99 -14.00 9.97
CA PRO A 58 11.89 -12.82 9.13
C PRO A 58 13.24 -12.53 8.43
N PRO A 59 13.25 -12.20 7.14
CA PRO A 59 14.47 -11.82 6.42
C PRO A 59 15.13 -10.59 7.03
N SER A 60 16.43 -10.45 6.79
CA SER A 60 17.22 -9.33 7.29
C SER A 60 16.90 -8.04 6.53
N SER A 61 16.71 -8.14 5.22
CA SER A 61 16.52 -7.02 4.32
C SER A 61 15.52 -7.35 3.23
N VAL A 62 14.87 -6.31 2.71
CA VAL A 62 13.89 -6.43 1.63
C VAL A 62 14.09 -5.29 0.65
N LEU A 63 14.04 -5.59 -0.65
CA LEU A 63 14.09 -4.62 -1.72
C LEU A 63 12.88 -4.83 -2.62
N TYR A 64 12.11 -3.78 -2.89
CA TYR A 64 10.90 -3.90 -3.70
C TYR A 64 10.52 -2.64 -4.44
N LEU A 65 9.82 -2.84 -5.55
CA LEU A 65 9.16 -1.79 -6.32
C LEU A 65 7.70 -1.71 -5.85
N ASN A 66 7.24 -0.50 -5.57
CA ASN A 66 5.86 -0.20 -5.23
C ASN A 66 5.24 0.67 -6.33
N ILE A 67 4.04 0.32 -6.78
CA ILE A 67 3.26 1.10 -7.74
C ILE A 67 1.87 1.25 -7.17
N GLY A 68 1.37 2.48 -7.07
CA GLY A 68 0.07 2.74 -6.48
C GLY A 68 -0.62 3.96 -7.04
N SER A 69 -1.95 3.99 -6.91
CA SER A 69 -2.79 5.10 -7.35
C SER A 69 -4.03 5.23 -6.48
N LEU A 70 -4.47 6.48 -6.27
CA LEU A 70 -5.75 6.78 -5.65
C LEU A 70 -6.34 8.04 -6.28
N GLY A 71 -7.43 7.87 -7.04
CA GLY A 71 -8.09 8.97 -7.73
C GLY A 71 -7.20 9.56 -8.82
N THR A 72 -6.76 10.80 -8.63
CA THR A 72 -5.87 11.53 -9.57
C THR A 72 -4.39 11.36 -9.22
N TYR A 73 -4.08 10.78 -8.07
CA TYR A 73 -2.70 10.59 -7.62
C TYR A 73 -2.18 9.23 -8.07
N THR A 74 -0.96 9.17 -8.58
CA THR A 74 -0.23 7.93 -8.89
C THR A 74 1.23 8.05 -8.45
N SER A 75 1.85 6.94 -8.09
CA SER A 75 3.25 6.90 -7.67
C SER A 75 3.93 5.59 -8.01
N ALA A 76 5.25 5.66 -8.15
CA ALA A 76 6.13 4.51 -8.23
C ALA A 76 7.38 4.75 -7.38
N THR A 77 7.68 3.86 -6.44
CA THR A 77 8.83 3.98 -5.52
C THR A 77 9.65 2.70 -5.45
N LEU A 78 10.96 2.85 -5.31
CA LEU A 78 11.89 1.79 -4.93
C LEU A 78 12.10 1.88 -3.41
N ASN A 79 11.89 0.76 -2.73
CA ASN A 79 11.85 0.70 -1.28
C ASN A 79 12.88 -0.31 -0.79
N TYR A 80 13.64 0.08 0.23
CA TYR A 80 14.55 -0.77 0.97
C TYR A 80 14.11 -0.84 2.44
N GLU A 81 14.02 -2.05 2.97
CA GLU A 81 13.70 -2.29 4.36
C GLU A 81 14.80 -3.10 5.03
N HIS A 82 15.13 -2.72 6.27
CA HIS A 82 16.08 -3.44 7.10
C HIS A 82 15.46 -3.80 8.43
N LEU A 83 15.57 -5.06 8.83
CA LEU A 83 15.04 -5.58 10.07
C LEU A 83 15.72 -4.91 11.26
N LEU A 84 14.95 -4.23 12.10
CA LEU A 84 15.44 -3.64 13.33
C LEU A 84 15.28 -4.58 14.53
N TRP A 85 14.10 -5.19 14.65
CA TRP A 85 13.73 -5.90 15.87
C TRP A 85 12.74 -7.04 15.62
N LYS A 86 12.89 -8.12 16.40
CA LYS A 86 12.05 -9.33 16.39
C LYS A 86 11.54 -9.64 17.80
N PRO A 87 10.39 -9.07 18.20
CA PRO A 87 9.78 -9.39 19.48
C PRO A 87 9.43 -10.88 19.58
N THR A 88 9.63 -11.48 20.77
CA THR A 88 9.22 -12.86 21.04
C THR A 88 7.73 -12.99 21.37
N LYS A 89 7.11 -11.89 21.85
CA LYS A 89 5.71 -11.78 22.24
C LYS A 89 5.10 -10.50 21.66
N GLY A 90 3.77 -10.46 21.52
CA GLY A 90 3.03 -9.30 20.99
C GLY A 90 2.35 -9.57 19.65
N VAL A 91 1.57 -8.59 19.18
CA VAL A 91 0.83 -8.66 17.90
C VAL A 91 1.78 -8.56 16.73
N PHE A 92 2.74 -7.63 16.78
CA PHE A 92 3.81 -7.51 15.79
C PHE A 92 4.97 -8.45 16.12
N LYS A 93 5.52 -9.07 15.08
CA LYS A 93 6.54 -10.13 15.11
C LYS A 93 7.87 -9.68 14.53
N SER A 94 7.84 -8.65 13.71
CA SER A 94 9.03 -7.99 13.20
C SER A 94 8.76 -6.50 12.97
N TYR A 95 9.80 -5.71 13.18
CA TYR A 95 9.86 -4.29 12.88
C TYR A 95 11.02 -4.03 11.93
N TYR A 96 10.75 -3.30 10.85
CA TYR A 96 11.72 -2.90 9.85
C TYR A 96 11.87 -1.38 9.83
N ALA A 97 13.09 -0.88 9.67
CA ALA A 97 13.33 0.45 9.14
C ALA A 97 13.01 0.41 7.65
N ASN A 98 12.37 1.46 7.15
CA ASN A 98 12.01 1.62 5.75
C ASN A 98 12.64 2.91 5.21
N PHE A 99 13.20 2.81 4.02
CA PHE A 99 13.63 3.94 3.19
C PHE A 99 13.10 3.74 1.79
N ASP A 100 12.47 4.77 1.22
CA ASP A 100 12.05 4.75 -0.18
C ASP A 100 12.38 6.04 -0.92
N VAL A 101 12.53 5.90 -2.24
CA VAL A 101 12.67 6.99 -3.20
C VAL A 101 11.85 6.68 -4.43
N GLY A 102 11.29 7.70 -5.07
CA GLY A 102 10.55 7.49 -6.30
C GLY A 102 9.96 8.74 -6.90
N VAL A 103 8.93 8.53 -7.71
CA VAL A 103 8.21 9.57 -8.44
C VAL A 103 6.73 9.53 -8.09
N PHE A 104 6.08 10.70 -8.14
CA PHE A 104 4.64 10.81 -8.07
C PHE A 104 4.12 11.73 -9.18
N ALA A 105 2.86 11.54 -9.54
CA ALA A 105 2.15 12.41 -10.45
C ALA A 105 0.69 12.61 -9.97
N VAL A 106 0.23 13.85 -10.03
CA VAL A 106 -1.16 14.25 -9.79
C VAL A 106 -1.76 14.68 -11.12
N ILE A 107 -2.70 13.88 -11.62
CA ILE A 107 -3.38 14.11 -12.89
C ILE A 107 -4.62 14.95 -12.63
N ASP A 108 -4.55 16.27 -12.83
CA ASP A 108 -5.75 17.09 -12.80
C ASP A 108 -6.60 16.90 -14.06
N LEU A 109 -7.91 16.74 -13.87
CA LEU A 109 -8.88 16.45 -14.93
C LEU A 109 -8.97 17.55 -16.02
N ILE A 110 -8.34 18.70 -15.80
CA ILE A 110 -8.48 19.91 -16.61
C ILE A 110 -7.13 20.36 -17.20
N SER A 111 -6.13 19.47 -17.27
CA SER A 111 -4.89 19.59 -18.10
C SER A 111 -3.59 19.98 -17.40
N SER A 112 -3.44 19.79 -16.08
CA SER A 112 -2.14 19.93 -15.42
C SER A 112 -1.71 18.61 -14.80
N VAL A 113 -0.49 18.18 -15.10
CA VAL A 113 0.17 17.08 -14.40
C VAL A 113 1.20 17.72 -13.49
N ASN A 114 0.95 17.66 -12.18
CA ASN A 114 1.96 18.01 -11.19
C ASN A 114 2.72 16.74 -10.87
N GLU A 115 3.96 16.66 -11.31
CA GLU A 115 4.86 15.54 -11.05
C GLU A 115 6.02 15.96 -10.17
N GLY A 116 6.64 14.98 -9.53
CA GLY A 116 7.71 15.23 -8.60
C GLY A 116 8.41 13.97 -8.13
N LEU A 117 9.45 14.17 -7.31
CA LEU A 117 10.14 13.10 -6.61
C LEU A 117 9.58 12.95 -5.20
N THR A 118 9.65 11.75 -4.66
CA THR A 118 9.32 11.47 -3.26
C THR A 118 10.48 10.73 -2.62
N SER A 119 10.71 10.99 -1.34
CA SER A 119 11.55 10.14 -0.49
C SER A 119 10.92 9.98 0.88
N THR A 120 10.95 8.78 1.41
CA THR A 120 10.34 8.46 2.71
C THR A 120 11.33 7.76 3.61
N VAL A 121 11.24 8.06 4.90
CA VAL A 121 11.88 7.29 5.97
C VAL A 121 10.81 6.89 6.99
N GLY A 122 10.84 5.64 7.45
CA GLY A 122 9.81 5.15 8.33
C GLY A 122 10.13 3.84 9.04
N ILE A 123 9.12 3.31 9.72
CA ILE A 123 9.13 2.02 10.40
C ILE A 123 7.91 1.22 9.94
N VAL A 124 8.11 -0.07 9.70
CA VAL A 124 7.08 -1.03 9.29
C VAL A 124 6.99 -2.17 10.29
N GLY A 125 5.79 -2.44 10.82
CA GLY A 125 5.49 -3.56 11.70
C GLY A 125 4.68 -4.65 11.00
N LEU A 126 5.07 -5.92 11.18
CA LEU A 126 4.40 -7.09 10.60
C LEU A 126 3.82 -8.02 11.68
N THR A 127 2.61 -8.53 11.52
CA THR A 127 1.92 -9.34 12.56
C THR A 127 2.00 -10.87 12.41
N GLY A 128 2.33 -11.38 11.22
CA GLY A 128 2.33 -12.82 10.93
C GLY A 128 3.63 -13.56 11.31
N ASN A 129 3.54 -14.89 11.48
CA ASN A 129 4.67 -15.81 11.77
C ASN A 129 5.05 -16.72 10.58
N ARG A 130 4.32 -16.63 9.47
CA ARG A 130 4.53 -17.42 8.25
C ARG A 130 4.85 -16.47 7.12
N ASN A 131 4.67 -16.88 5.86
CA ASN A 131 4.88 -15.99 4.74
C ASN A 131 3.86 -14.83 4.66
N GLY A 132 2.72 -14.92 5.35
CA GLY A 132 1.65 -13.91 5.27
C GLY A 132 1.60 -13.03 6.52
N HIS A 133 1.53 -11.71 6.35
CA HIS A 133 1.50 -10.73 7.43
C HIS A 133 0.52 -9.59 7.13
N PHE A 134 -0.21 -9.13 8.15
CA PHE A 134 -0.71 -7.76 8.12
C PHE A 134 0.43 -6.81 8.43
N GLU A 135 0.43 -5.68 7.74
CA GLU A 135 1.47 -4.68 7.77
C GLU A 135 0.90 -3.32 8.15
N VAL A 136 1.56 -2.64 9.07
CA VAL A 136 1.31 -1.24 9.39
C VAL A 136 2.64 -0.50 9.30
N GLY A 137 2.69 0.56 8.50
CA GLY A 137 3.85 1.43 8.37
C GLY A 137 3.53 2.85 8.79
N MET A 138 4.54 3.54 9.32
CA MET A 138 4.47 4.96 9.62
C MET A 138 5.82 5.63 9.37
N GLY A 139 5.81 6.88 8.93
CA GLY A 139 7.03 7.60 8.57
C GLY A 139 6.78 9.06 8.23
N VAL A 140 7.80 9.66 7.61
CA VAL A 140 7.75 11.00 7.06
C VAL A 140 8.24 10.93 5.61
N SER A 141 7.43 11.44 4.70
CA SER A 141 7.79 11.60 3.28
C SER A 141 8.11 13.05 2.98
N THR A 142 9.04 13.25 2.06
CA THR A 142 9.37 14.55 1.49
C THR A 142 9.00 14.51 0.01
N LEU A 143 8.10 15.39 -0.39
CA LEU A 143 7.69 15.57 -1.78
C LEU A 143 8.45 16.75 -2.36
N PHE A 144 9.12 16.51 -3.49
CA PHE A 144 9.82 17.51 -4.29
C PHE A 144 9.03 17.73 -5.55
N ASP A 145 8.39 18.88 -5.72
CA ASP A 145 7.70 19.18 -6.97
C ASP A 145 8.69 19.56 -8.08
N SER A 146 8.21 19.57 -9.32
CA SER A 146 9.00 19.98 -10.49
C SER A 146 9.54 21.42 -10.43
N GLN A 147 9.01 22.25 -9.52
CA GLN A 147 9.41 23.63 -9.28
C GLN A 147 10.52 23.74 -8.21
N GLY A 148 10.84 22.64 -7.53
CA GLY A 148 11.87 22.56 -6.50
C GLY A 148 11.38 22.87 -5.08
N GLU A 149 10.06 23.03 -4.88
CA GLU A 149 9.49 23.19 -3.56
C GLU A 149 9.48 21.85 -2.82
N VAL A 150 9.65 21.93 -1.51
CA VAL A 150 9.83 20.77 -0.63
C VAL A 150 8.71 20.73 0.40
N TYR A 151 7.94 19.64 0.39
CA TYR A 151 6.81 19.46 1.30
C TYR A 151 7.01 18.20 2.16
N PRO A 152 7.34 18.35 3.45
CA PRO A 152 7.33 17.23 4.37
C PRO A 152 5.89 16.89 4.76
N VAL A 153 5.53 15.62 4.68
CA VAL A 153 4.19 15.11 5.01
C VAL A 153 4.30 13.81 5.80
N PRO A 154 3.36 13.54 6.72
CA PRO A 154 3.33 12.23 7.39
C PRO A 154 3.01 11.14 6.37
N ASP A 155 3.63 9.97 6.53
CA ASP A 155 3.28 8.77 5.75
C ASP A 155 2.75 7.68 6.67
N VAL A 156 1.67 7.04 6.26
CA VAL A 156 1.03 5.94 6.98
C VAL A 156 0.57 4.93 5.94
N THR A 157 0.89 3.66 6.19
CA THR A 157 0.50 2.55 5.33
C THR A 157 -0.17 1.44 6.13
N LEU A 158 -1.14 0.78 5.50
CA LEU A 158 -1.84 -0.39 6.01
C LEU A 158 -2.01 -1.39 4.88
N GLY A 159 -1.59 -2.63 5.08
CA GLY A 159 -1.66 -3.60 4.00
C GLY A 159 -1.50 -5.04 4.43
N TYR A 160 -1.37 -5.88 3.40
CA TYR A 160 -1.04 -7.28 3.52
C TYR A 160 0.21 -7.60 2.71
N ARG A 161 1.11 -8.37 3.31
CA ARG A 161 2.37 -8.79 2.72
C ARG A 161 2.45 -10.31 2.68
N TYR A 162 2.82 -10.83 1.51
CA TYR A 162 3.31 -12.19 1.37
C TYR A 162 4.83 -12.14 1.12
N GLN A 163 5.63 -12.80 1.95
CA GLN A 163 7.09 -12.73 1.92
C GLN A 163 7.70 -14.07 2.30
N ARG A 164 8.69 -14.54 1.53
CA ARG A 164 9.52 -15.68 1.92
C ARG A 164 10.69 -15.24 2.81
N GLU A 165 11.36 -16.18 3.47
CA GLU A 165 12.61 -15.89 4.21
C GLU A 165 13.73 -15.44 3.28
N SER A 166 13.78 -15.98 2.07
CA SER A 166 14.64 -15.51 1.00
C SER A 166 13.91 -15.65 -0.32
N GLY A 167 14.01 -14.61 -1.15
CA GLY A 167 13.37 -14.53 -2.45
C GLY A 167 12.05 -13.76 -2.43
N PHE A 168 11.07 -14.24 -3.19
CA PHE A 168 9.91 -13.46 -3.60
C PHE A 168 9.10 -12.83 -2.45
N MET A 169 8.74 -11.56 -2.66
CA MET A 169 7.82 -10.79 -1.83
C MET A 169 6.76 -10.10 -2.70
N PHE A 170 5.53 -10.09 -2.20
CA PHE A 170 4.38 -9.39 -2.75
C PHE A 170 3.69 -8.57 -1.64
N ARG A 171 3.26 -7.36 -1.97
CA ARG A 171 2.51 -6.49 -1.05
C ARG A 171 1.31 -5.88 -1.75
N THR A 172 0.24 -5.66 -1.01
CA THR A 172 -0.87 -4.80 -1.42
C THR A 172 -1.42 -4.05 -0.21
N GLY A 173 -1.96 -2.86 -0.42
CA GLY A 173 -2.50 -2.07 0.67
C GLY A 173 -2.94 -0.68 0.28
N LEU A 174 -3.10 0.14 1.31
CA LEU A 174 -3.41 1.55 1.26
C LEU A 174 -2.28 2.32 1.93
N GLY A 175 -1.77 3.34 1.25
CA GLY A 175 -0.79 4.28 1.79
C GLY A 175 -1.24 5.72 1.58
N PHE A 176 -0.81 6.63 2.45
CA PHE A 176 -1.10 8.05 2.28
C PHE A 176 -0.46 8.57 0.99
N ILE A 177 0.85 8.34 0.83
CA ILE A 177 1.56 8.69 -0.40
C ILE A 177 1.22 7.73 -1.52
N GLN A 178 1.11 6.43 -1.28
CA GLN A 178 1.04 5.47 -2.40
C GLN A 178 -0.39 5.20 -2.88
N GLY A 179 -1.42 5.63 -2.16
CA GLY A 179 -2.81 5.32 -2.49
C GLY A 179 -3.12 3.83 -2.36
N LEU A 180 -3.97 3.29 -3.24
CA LEU A 180 -4.09 1.83 -3.39
C LEU A 180 -2.87 1.32 -4.15
N TYR A 181 -2.12 0.40 -3.56
CA TYR A 181 -0.84 -0.01 -4.14
C TYR A 181 -0.68 -1.52 -4.27
N LEU A 182 0.22 -1.89 -5.18
CA LEU A 182 0.78 -3.23 -5.37
C LEU A 182 2.31 -3.13 -5.36
N SER A 183 2.96 -4.08 -4.70
CA SER A 183 4.41 -4.11 -4.63
C SER A 183 4.95 -5.50 -4.90
N PHE A 184 6.10 -5.55 -5.56
CA PHE A 184 6.82 -6.78 -5.89
C PHE A 184 8.30 -6.60 -5.58
N GLY A 185 8.93 -7.64 -5.03
CA GLY A 185 10.33 -7.57 -4.71
C GLY A 185 10.93 -8.87 -4.23
N THR A 186 12.08 -8.73 -3.57
CA THR A 186 12.86 -9.83 -3.05
C THR A 186 13.31 -9.54 -1.62
N SER A 187 13.50 -10.61 -0.86
CA SER A 187 13.97 -10.63 0.51
C SER A 187 15.26 -11.43 0.62
N PHE A 188 16.14 -11.02 1.53
CA PHE A 188 17.45 -11.64 1.74
C PHE A 188 18.00 -11.40 3.15
#